data_AF-A0A954KGB4-F1
#
_entry.id   AF-A0A954KGB4-F1
#
_cell.length_a   1.000
_cell.length_b   1.000
_cell.length_c   1.000
_cell.angle_alpha   90.00
_cell.angle_beta   90.00
_cell.angle_gamma   90.00
#
_symmetry.space_group_name_H-M   'P 1'
#
loop_
_entity.id
_entity.type
_entity.pdbx_description
1 polymer ?
#
loop_
_entity_poly.entity_id
_entity_poly.type
_entity_poly.pdbx_seq_one_letter_code
_entity_poly.pdbx_strand_id
1 'polypeptide(L)'
;MSQPQLETPNLQTQKSYWDQLNDFFFAEETPYALALVRILFPLALLVGVIPRWFHVRELYSLDGAPTPFWEGYGYQNLPIIFSPWIAMAAYTVMVCCLCTMSLGWQTRFSTIVVLVLYPYFGLTDYLSTLTKYTVVATHILLLLSMSGCGRVWSIDAWLAGNAQPQKAAAWPRRLMQILIAVVYLGAAVTKLRMPEYLSGDLMRFWMLTNTNFANPLGEWFSTNQVLIVAMCYITLIWEIVFPFLCWRGLTRTVVLGLGVFFHILTFFMLGLLVFPLVYIAVYCAFLNEEEASWLGSKLKSWGGQIFKLFPAGSPRESLFGRFHHALFASALTVITLVAVTAEAQMDFYGEQRPEGRHVLAPISPEREAELFSGDLKIRPIDKVFAFDTGTTLLGGQLANSRSEFRRGETLVAQCMLTPPHEDIWLEIDLHNSDNLQVDRFAIIAPREEVRVYATFPLREFLEPGQYAVVLKLQGREVTRRHVELLP
;
A
#
# COMPACT_ATOMS: atom_id res chain seq x y z
N MET A 1 -67.05 10.77 40.75
CA MET A 1 -65.62 10.97 41.05
C MET A 1 -64.84 9.82 40.44
N SER A 2 -64.31 10.04 39.24
CA SER A 2 -63.40 9.14 38.52
C SER A 2 -62.02 9.22 39.15
N GLN A 3 -61.48 8.09 39.61
CA GLN A 3 -60.08 8.01 40.05
C GLN A 3 -59.16 8.19 38.83
N PRO A 4 -58.09 9.01 38.91
CA PRO A 4 -57.11 9.12 37.84
C PRO A 4 -56.28 7.83 37.78
N GLN A 5 -56.17 7.23 36.60
CA GLN A 5 -55.17 6.22 36.33
C GLN A 5 -53.79 6.89 36.41
N LEU A 6 -53.00 6.51 37.40
CA LEU A 6 -51.57 6.84 37.48
C LEU A 6 -50.87 6.11 36.33
N GLU A 7 -50.50 6.87 35.28
CA GLU A 7 -49.52 6.45 34.30
C GLU A 7 -48.22 6.10 35.02
N THR A 8 -47.84 4.83 34.99
CA THR A 8 -46.53 4.40 35.48
C THR A 8 -45.47 4.94 34.53
N PRO A 9 -44.45 5.66 35.03
CA PRO A 9 -43.37 6.15 34.18
C PRO A 9 -42.68 4.94 33.55
N ASN A 10 -42.56 4.98 32.22
CA ASN A 10 -41.86 3.98 31.43
C ASN A 10 -40.39 3.96 31.88
N LEU A 11 -40.05 3.11 32.84
CA LEU A 11 -38.68 2.87 33.29
C LEU A 11 -37.93 2.29 32.09
N GLN A 12 -37.27 3.17 31.32
CA GLN A 12 -36.26 2.76 30.35
C GLN A 12 -35.21 1.98 31.13
N THR A 13 -35.32 0.66 31.14
CA THR A 13 -34.31 -0.24 31.70
C THR A 13 -33.00 0.09 31.00
N GLN A 14 -32.10 0.72 31.74
CA GLN A 14 -30.80 1.12 31.26
C GLN A 14 -30.08 -0.15 30.81
N LYS A 15 -29.83 -0.30 29.50
CA LYS A 15 -29.20 -1.50 28.92
C LYS A 15 -27.87 -1.76 29.62
N SER A 16 -27.64 -3.01 30.05
CA SER A 16 -26.37 -3.42 30.63
C SER A 16 -25.24 -3.20 29.63
N TYR A 17 -24.01 -3.05 30.13
CA TYR A 17 -22.81 -3.01 29.28
C TYR A 17 -22.73 -4.23 28.34
N TRP A 18 -23.12 -5.41 28.86
CA TRP A 18 -23.17 -6.64 28.08
C TRP A 18 -24.22 -6.61 26.97
N ASP A 19 -25.38 -6.01 27.22
CA ASP A 19 -26.43 -5.85 26.20
C ASP A 19 -25.96 -4.91 25.09
N GLN A 20 -25.27 -3.83 25.44
CA GLN A 20 -24.71 -2.90 24.46
C GLN A 20 -23.61 -3.54 23.61
N LEU A 21 -22.74 -4.35 24.22
CA LEU A 21 -21.71 -5.10 23.52
C LEU A 21 -22.32 -6.16 22.60
N ASN A 22 -23.34 -6.87 23.08
CA ASN A 22 -24.09 -7.84 22.30
C ASN A 22 -24.77 -7.17 21.11
N ASP A 23 -25.45 -6.04 21.31
CA ASP A 23 -26.06 -5.26 20.23
C ASP A 23 -25.01 -4.77 19.22
N PHE A 24 -23.83 -4.34 19.69
CA PHE A 24 -22.77 -3.85 18.80
C PHE A 24 -22.32 -4.91 17.79
N PHE A 25 -22.11 -6.15 18.24
CA PHE A 25 -21.67 -7.26 17.40
C PHE A 25 -22.82 -8.00 16.71
N PHE A 26 -23.96 -8.19 17.36
CA PHE A 26 -24.99 -9.12 16.91
C PHE A 26 -26.28 -8.46 16.45
N ALA A 27 -26.36 -7.13 16.41
CA ALA A 27 -27.47 -6.46 15.73
C ALA A 27 -27.60 -6.96 14.29
N GLU A 28 -28.85 -7.25 13.92
CA GLU A 28 -29.19 -7.71 12.57
C GLU A 28 -29.25 -6.53 11.60
N GLU A 29 -28.42 -6.58 10.57
CA GLU A 29 -28.39 -5.59 9.49
C GLU A 29 -28.49 -6.27 8.13
N THR A 30 -28.95 -5.52 7.13
CA THR A 30 -28.79 -5.95 5.74
C THR A 30 -27.31 -5.85 5.38
N PRO A 31 -26.65 -6.92 4.90
CA PRO A 31 -25.18 -6.94 4.75
C PRO A 31 -24.68 -6.19 3.49
N TYR A 32 -25.21 -5.00 3.19
CA TYR A 32 -24.81 -4.19 2.04
C TYR A 32 -23.33 -3.79 2.09
N ALA A 33 -22.85 -3.35 3.25
CA ALA A 33 -21.44 -3.00 3.45
C ALA A 33 -20.52 -4.20 3.16
N LEU A 34 -20.84 -5.38 3.71
CA LEU A 34 -20.09 -6.62 3.47
C LEU A 34 -20.17 -7.06 2.00
N ALA A 35 -21.30 -6.85 1.32
CA ALA A 35 -21.42 -7.14 -0.10
C ALA A 35 -20.54 -6.21 -0.96
N LEU A 36 -20.43 -4.92 -0.62
CA LEU A 36 -19.50 -4.01 -1.29
C LEU A 36 -18.05 -4.46 -1.11
N VAL A 37 -17.66 -4.83 0.11
CA VAL A 37 -16.33 -5.40 0.37
C VAL A 37 -16.15 -6.66 -0.46
N ARG A 38 -17.09 -7.60 -0.46
CA ARG A 38 -17.05 -8.83 -1.27
C ARG A 38 -16.88 -8.56 -2.78
N ILE A 39 -17.42 -7.45 -3.30
CA ILE A 39 -17.28 -7.07 -4.71
C ILE A 39 -15.90 -6.47 -4.98
N LEU A 40 -15.56 -5.40 -4.26
CA LEU A 40 -14.41 -4.55 -4.56
C LEU A 40 -13.08 -5.15 -4.10
N PHE A 41 -13.10 -5.87 -2.98
CA PHE A 41 -11.91 -6.43 -2.37
C PHE A 41 -11.21 -7.47 -3.25
N PRO A 42 -11.86 -8.52 -3.78
CA PRO A 42 -11.20 -9.45 -4.69
C PRO A 42 -10.79 -8.79 -6.01
N LEU A 43 -11.49 -7.75 -6.49
CA LEU A 43 -11.07 -6.98 -7.66
C LEU A 43 -9.75 -6.24 -7.40
N ALA A 44 -9.58 -5.66 -6.21
CA ALA A 44 -8.32 -5.06 -5.78
C ALA A 44 -7.18 -6.10 -5.74
N LEU A 45 -7.45 -7.31 -5.26
CA LEU A 45 -6.45 -8.39 -5.24
C LEU A 45 -6.07 -8.86 -6.65
N LEU A 46 -7.05 -8.93 -7.58
CA LEU A 46 -6.81 -9.34 -8.96
C LEU A 46 -5.80 -8.44 -9.69
N VAL A 47 -5.69 -7.16 -9.33
CA VAL A 47 -4.66 -6.24 -9.87
C VAL A 47 -3.25 -6.78 -9.64
N GLY A 48 -2.99 -7.40 -8.48
CA GLY A 48 -1.69 -8.02 -8.18
C GLY A 48 -1.59 -9.47 -8.66
N VAL A 49 -2.71 -10.20 -8.69
CA VAL A 49 -2.73 -11.64 -8.99
C VAL A 49 -2.66 -11.91 -10.49
N ILE A 50 -3.38 -11.16 -11.34
CA ILE A 50 -3.43 -11.41 -12.78
C ILE A 50 -2.05 -11.32 -13.45
N PRO A 51 -1.23 -10.27 -13.24
CA PRO A 51 0.08 -10.18 -13.89
C PRO A 51 1.00 -11.34 -13.50
N ARG A 52 0.89 -11.82 -12.26
CA ARG A 52 1.70 -12.93 -11.74
C ARG A 52 1.23 -14.30 -12.24
N TRP A 53 0.02 -14.41 -12.78
CA TRP A 53 -0.48 -15.65 -13.38
C TRP A 53 0.43 -16.15 -14.52
N PHE A 54 1.03 -15.22 -15.28
CA PHE A 54 1.96 -15.54 -16.37
C PHE A 54 3.35 -15.98 -15.89
N HIS A 55 3.63 -15.88 -14.59
CA HIS A 55 4.93 -16.18 -13.99
C HIS A 55 4.81 -17.17 -12.82
N VAL A 56 3.74 -17.97 -12.79
CA VAL A 56 3.47 -18.88 -11.65
C VAL A 56 4.55 -19.93 -11.50
N ARG A 57 5.10 -20.42 -12.63
CA ARG A 57 6.14 -21.44 -12.63
C ARG A 57 7.40 -20.94 -11.96
N GLU A 58 7.81 -19.72 -12.28
CA GLU A 58 9.02 -19.05 -11.81
C GLU A 58 8.91 -18.62 -10.35
N LEU A 59 7.73 -18.11 -9.96
CA LEU A 59 7.53 -17.50 -8.66
C LEU A 59 7.11 -18.51 -7.58
N TYR A 60 6.39 -19.57 -7.95
CA TYR A 60 5.62 -20.36 -6.97
C TYR A 60 5.78 -21.87 -7.09
N SER A 61 6.68 -22.35 -7.95
CA SER A 61 6.85 -23.78 -8.17
C SER A 61 8.29 -24.26 -7.93
N LEU A 62 8.44 -25.58 -7.83
CA LEU A 62 9.73 -26.27 -7.69
C LEU A 62 10.69 -26.05 -8.88
N ASP A 63 10.18 -25.63 -10.03
CA ASP A 63 11.02 -25.31 -11.20
C ASP A 63 11.60 -23.88 -11.14
N GLY A 64 11.01 -23.04 -10.30
CA GLY A 64 11.36 -21.64 -10.15
C GLY A 64 12.31 -21.36 -9.00
N ALA A 65 12.33 -20.10 -8.58
CA ALA A 65 13.06 -19.64 -7.40
C ALA A 65 12.09 -19.00 -6.39
N PRO A 66 11.14 -19.79 -5.84
CA PRO A 66 10.26 -19.27 -4.80
C PRO A 66 11.11 -18.81 -3.60
N THR A 67 10.64 -17.76 -2.94
CA THR A 67 11.32 -17.18 -1.77
C THR A 67 10.41 -17.28 -0.56
N PRO A 68 10.20 -18.49 -0.03
CA PRO A 68 9.19 -18.68 0.99
C PRO A 68 9.57 -18.02 2.32
N PHE A 69 8.58 -17.42 2.96
CA PHE A 69 8.70 -16.67 4.21
C PHE A 69 9.39 -17.47 5.32
N TRP A 70 9.10 -18.77 5.42
CA TRP A 70 9.64 -19.63 6.47
C TRP A 70 11.15 -19.86 6.38
N GLU A 71 11.74 -19.78 5.18
CA GLU A 71 13.20 -19.87 5.02
C GLU A 71 13.90 -18.67 5.65
N GLY A 72 13.30 -17.48 5.58
CA GLY A 72 13.79 -16.28 6.24
C GLY A 72 13.84 -16.37 7.78
N TYR A 73 13.10 -17.31 8.36
CA TYR A 73 13.12 -17.62 9.80
C TYR A 73 13.96 -18.86 10.15
N GLY A 74 14.75 -19.37 9.20
CA GLY A 74 15.62 -20.53 9.40
C GLY A 74 14.94 -21.89 9.29
N TYR A 75 13.67 -21.95 8.88
CA TYR A 75 12.96 -23.21 8.65
C TYR A 75 13.20 -23.69 7.21
N GLN A 76 14.36 -24.28 6.97
CA GLN A 76 14.70 -24.86 5.67
C GLN A 76 13.95 -26.18 5.42
N ASN A 77 13.58 -26.44 4.16
CA ASN A 77 12.96 -27.71 3.71
C ASN A 77 11.53 -28.00 4.21
N LEU A 78 10.74 -26.98 4.53
CA LEU A 78 9.29 -27.17 4.67
C LEU A 78 8.70 -27.56 3.30
N PRO A 79 8.03 -28.71 3.15
CA PRO A 79 7.77 -29.37 1.86
C PRO A 79 6.62 -28.77 1.05
N ILE A 80 6.17 -27.55 1.34
CA ILE A 80 4.96 -26.98 0.74
C ILE A 80 5.33 -26.03 -0.41
N ILE A 81 6.10 -26.53 -1.38
CA ILE A 81 6.26 -25.88 -2.68
C ILE A 81 5.70 -26.85 -3.72
N PHE A 82 4.77 -26.36 -4.53
CA PHE A 82 4.08 -27.19 -5.50
C PHE A 82 4.95 -27.47 -6.74
N SER A 83 4.70 -28.61 -7.38
CA SER A 83 5.17 -28.83 -8.76
C SER A 83 4.55 -27.78 -9.69
N PRO A 84 5.17 -27.48 -10.85
CA PRO A 84 4.69 -26.45 -11.79
C PRO A 84 3.21 -26.61 -12.14
N TRP A 85 2.78 -27.83 -12.46
CA TRP A 85 1.40 -28.13 -12.84
C TRP A 85 0.39 -27.88 -11.70
N ILE A 86 0.76 -28.25 -10.46
CA ILE A 86 -0.09 -28.04 -9.28
C ILE A 86 -0.13 -26.55 -8.93
N ALA A 87 1.01 -25.85 -9.00
CA ALA A 87 1.09 -24.42 -8.78
C ALA A 87 0.18 -23.67 -9.78
N MET A 88 0.29 -23.98 -11.08
CA MET A 88 -0.51 -23.38 -12.14
C MET A 88 -2.00 -23.67 -11.97
N ALA A 89 -2.36 -24.92 -11.64
CA ALA A 89 -3.73 -25.30 -11.37
C ALA A 89 -4.33 -24.54 -10.17
N ALA A 90 -3.63 -24.56 -9.03
CA ALA A 90 -4.07 -23.89 -7.81
C ALA A 90 -4.17 -22.37 -7.99
N TYR A 91 -3.18 -21.76 -8.67
CA TYR A 91 -3.21 -20.32 -8.93
C TYR A 91 -4.37 -19.93 -9.86
N THR A 92 -4.64 -20.73 -10.89
CA THR A 92 -5.81 -20.53 -11.77
C THR A 92 -7.12 -20.67 -11.02
N VAL A 93 -7.25 -21.70 -10.17
CA VAL A 93 -8.41 -21.86 -9.28
C VAL A 93 -8.59 -20.64 -8.39
N MET A 94 -7.52 -20.11 -7.80
CA MET A 94 -7.57 -18.88 -7.00
C MET A 94 -8.06 -17.68 -7.81
N VAL A 95 -7.57 -17.46 -9.03
CA VAL A 95 -8.04 -16.38 -9.93
C VAL A 95 -9.53 -16.52 -10.22
N CYS A 96 -9.96 -17.72 -10.62
CA CYS A 96 -11.39 -17.99 -10.86
C CYS A 96 -12.22 -17.72 -9.61
N CYS A 97 -11.78 -18.19 -8.45
CA CYS A 97 -12.49 -17.97 -7.18
C CYS A 97 -12.49 -16.50 -6.75
N LEU A 98 -11.48 -15.68 -7.06
CA LEU A 98 -11.53 -14.23 -6.85
C LEU A 98 -12.61 -13.58 -7.72
N CYS A 99 -12.69 -13.96 -9.00
CA CYS A 99 -13.73 -13.49 -9.92
C CYS A 99 -15.13 -13.91 -9.44
N THR A 100 -15.34 -15.19 -9.13
CA THR A 100 -16.65 -15.68 -8.67
C THR A 100 -17.01 -15.19 -7.28
N MET A 101 -16.02 -14.96 -6.41
CA MET A 101 -16.22 -14.24 -5.15
C MET A 101 -16.73 -12.82 -5.39
N SER A 102 -16.20 -12.08 -6.38
CA SER A 102 -16.66 -10.73 -6.77
C SER A 102 -18.07 -10.71 -7.42
N LEU A 103 -18.43 -11.76 -8.14
CA LEU A 103 -19.79 -11.95 -8.67
C LEU A 103 -20.77 -12.50 -7.61
N GLY A 104 -20.24 -13.10 -6.55
CA GLY A 104 -21.02 -13.83 -5.55
C GLY A 104 -21.65 -15.10 -6.10
N TRP A 105 -20.90 -15.89 -6.89
CA TRP A 105 -21.29 -17.22 -7.36
C TRP A 105 -20.49 -18.28 -6.61
N GLN A 106 -21.18 -19.20 -5.92
CA GLN A 106 -20.54 -20.11 -4.95
C GLN A 106 -19.72 -19.34 -3.91
N THR A 107 -20.30 -18.30 -3.31
CA THR A 107 -19.60 -17.31 -2.48
C THR A 107 -18.83 -17.97 -1.33
N ARG A 108 -19.45 -18.93 -0.62
CA ARG A 108 -18.80 -19.64 0.50
C ARG A 108 -17.60 -20.47 0.05
N PHE A 109 -17.77 -21.25 -1.02
CA PHE A 109 -16.68 -22.04 -1.57
C PHE A 109 -15.54 -21.14 -2.05
N SER A 110 -15.86 -20.11 -2.85
CA SER A 110 -14.88 -19.19 -3.42
C SER A 110 -14.08 -18.46 -2.34
N THR A 111 -14.74 -17.95 -1.30
CA THR A 111 -14.06 -17.27 -0.18
C THR A 111 -13.15 -18.18 0.62
N ILE A 112 -13.55 -19.44 0.86
CA ILE A 112 -12.71 -20.43 1.57
C ILE A 112 -11.49 -20.80 0.73
N VAL A 113 -11.67 -21.06 -0.57
CA VAL A 113 -10.57 -21.40 -1.48
C VAL A 113 -9.55 -20.25 -1.55
N VAL A 114 -10.02 -19.01 -1.71
CA VAL A 114 -9.14 -17.84 -1.73
C VAL A 114 -8.46 -17.61 -0.38
N LEU A 115 -9.17 -17.81 0.74
CA LEU A 115 -8.59 -17.73 2.09
C LEU A 115 -7.41 -18.69 2.28
N VAL A 116 -7.41 -19.86 1.63
CA VAL A 116 -6.31 -20.82 1.73
C VAL A 116 -5.20 -20.48 0.73
N LEU A 117 -5.55 -20.29 -0.55
CA LEU A 117 -4.56 -20.16 -1.62
C LEU A 117 -3.86 -18.81 -1.64
N TYR A 118 -4.56 -17.73 -1.31
CA TYR A 118 -3.98 -16.39 -1.35
C TYR A 118 -2.82 -16.19 -0.36
N PRO A 119 -2.98 -16.48 0.95
CA PRO A 119 -1.85 -16.42 1.87
C PRO A 119 -0.79 -17.47 1.55
N TYR A 120 -1.15 -18.65 1.04
CA TYR A 120 -0.15 -19.65 0.63
C TYR A 120 0.80 -19.08 -0.43
N PHE A 121 0.28 -18.57 -1.55
CA PHE A 121 1.11 -17.96 -2.59
C PHE A 121 1.79 -16.66 -2.12
N GLY A 122 1.14 -15.90 -1.24
CA GLY A 122 1.77 -14.73 -0.63
C GLY A 122 2.95 -15.08 0.27
N LEU A 123 2.92 -16.23 0.96
CA LEU A 123 3.99 -16.69 1.83
C LEU A 123 5.09 -17.43 1.06
N THR A 124 4.88 -17.89 -0.17
CA THR A 124 5.94 -18.44 -1.03
C THR A 124 6.75 -17.38 -1.77
N ASP A 125 6.32 -16.11 -1.72
CA ASP A 125 7.00 -14.94 -2.26
C ASP A 125 7.11 -13.85 -1.17
N TYR A 126 8.10 -14.02 -0.30
CA TYR A 126 8.37 -13.10 0.82
C TYR A 126 8.61 -11.67 0.33
N LEU A 127 9.25 -11.47 -0.82
CA LEU A 127 9.51 -10.13 -1.36
C LEU A 127 8.20 -9.38 -1.59
N SER A 128 7.18 -10.04 -2.13
CA SER A 128 5.84 -9.45 -2.27
C SER A 128 5.18 -9.12 -0.93
N THR A 129 5.54 -9.78 0.17
CA THR A 129 4.98 -9.47 1.52
C THR A 129 5.47 -8.14 2.10
N LEU A 130 6.54 -7.54 1.57
CA LEU A 130 7.07 -6.25 2.01
C LEU A 130 6.03 -5.11 1.92
N THR A 131 5.06 -5.27 1.02
CA THR A 131 3.93 -4.32 0.82
C THR A 131 2.79 -4.48 1.83
N LYS A 132 2.91 -5.40 2.80
CA LYS A 132 2.04 -5.63 3.98
C LYS A 132 0.56 -5.98 3.70
N TYR A 133 0.06 -5.80 2.48
CA TYR A 133 -1.37 -6.02 2.18
C TYR A 133 -1.77 -7.49 2.30
N THR A 134 -0.86 -8.45 2.12
CA THR A 134 -1.16 -9.89 2.20
C THR A 134 -1.73 -10.28 3.58
N VAL A 135 -1.16 -9.73 4.65
CA VAL A 135 -1.62 -10.02 6.03
C VAL A 135 -3.01 -9.47 6.26
N VAL A 136 -3.24 -8.19 5.95
CA VAL A 136 -4.58 -7.57 6.06
C VAL A 136 -5.57 -8.34 5.20
N ALA A 137 -5.19 -8.69 3.98
CA ALA A 137 -6.06 -9.37 3.06
C ALA A 137 -6.49 -10.75 3.55
N THR A 138 -5.57 -11.50 4.15
CA THR A 138 -5.86 -12.81 4.76
C THR A 138 -6.93 -12.71 5.85
N HIS A 139 -6.83 -11.70 6.73
CA HIS A 139 -7.82 -11.50 7.79
C HIS A 139 -9.18 -11.06 7.23
N ILE A 140 -9.20 -10.21 6.20
CA ILE A 140 -10.45 -9.82 5.53
C ILE A 140 -11.09 -11.02 4.84
N LEU A 141 -10.31 -11.89 4.18
CA LEU A 141 -10.79 -13.12 3.57
C LEU A 141 -11.38 -14.09 4.61
N LEU A 142 -10.76 -14.20 5.78
CA LEU A 142 -11.28 -15.00 6.91
C LEU A 142 -12.64 -14.46 7.38
N LEU A 143 -12.74 -13.15 7.57
CA LEU A 143 -13.99 -12.53 7.99
C LEU A 143 -15.08 -12.65 6.92
N LEU A 144 -14.72 -12.51 5.63
CA LEU A 144 -15.65 -12.70 4.52
C LEU A 144 -16.15 -14.15 4.43
N SER A 145 -15.26 -15.15 4.56
CA SER A 145 -15.61 -16.58 4.49
C SER A 145 -16.57 -17.00 5.59
N MET A 146 -16.54 -16.32 6.75
CA MET A 146 -17.44 -16.53 7.88
C MET A 146 -18.68 -15.62 7.88
N SER A 147 -18.78 -14.64 6.97
CA SER A 147 -19.85 -13.62 6.94
C SER A 147 -21.03 -13.91 6.01
N GLY A 148 -22.15 -13.19 6.18
CA GLY A 148 -23.27 -13.20 5.24
C GLY A 148 -23.06 -12.40 3.94
N CYS A 149 -21.82 -12.18 3.49
CA CYS A 149 -21.50 -11.26 2.38
C CYS A 149 -22.12 -11.64 1.01
N GLY A 150 -22.53 -12.89 0.84
CA GLY A 150 -23.23 -13.38 -0.36
C GLY A 150 -24.76 -13.27 -0.30
N ARG A 151 -25.37 -12.67 0.73
CA ARG A 151 -26.83 -12.60 0.88
C ARG A 151 -27.51 -11.52 0.03
N VAL A 152 -26.75 -10.54 -0.46
CA VAL A 152 -27.23 -9.46 -1.33
C VAL A 152 -26.23 -9.20 -2.45
N TRP A 153 -26.73 -8.71 -3.60
CA TRP A 153 -25.93 -8.40 -4.79
C TRP A 153 -24.95 -9.51 -5.19
N SER A 154 -25.47 -10.74 -5.26
CA SER A 154 -24.73 -11.94 -5.62
C SER A 154 -25.58 -12.83 -6.54
N ILE A 155 -24.91 -13.65 -7.35
CA ILE A 155 -25.58 -14.70 -8.14
C ILE A 155 -26.29 -15.68 -7.20
N ASP A 156 -25.67 -16.04 -6.07
CA ASP A 156 -26.26 -16.94 -5.07
C ASP A 156 -27.59 -16.41 -4.51
N ALA A 157 -27.67 -15.11 -4.18
CA ALA A 157 -28.89 -14.49 -3.67
C ALA A 157 -29.98 -14.38 -4.75
N TRP A 158 -29.57 -14.11 -5.99
CA TRP A 158 -30.48 -14.12 -7.14
C TRP A 158 -31.07 -15.52 -7.38
N LEU A 159 -30.22 -16.56 -7.38
CA LEU A 159 -30.65 -17.96 -7.51
C LEU A 159 -31.51 -18.43 -6.33
N ALA A 160 -31.32 -17.87 -5.13
CA ALA A 160 -32.17 -18.18 -3.99
C ALA A 160 -33.61 -17.64 -4.15
N GLY A 161 -33.84 -16.64 -5.03
CA GLY A 161 -35.17 -16.08 -5.30
C GLY A 161 -35.74 -15.27 -4.14
N ASN A 162 -34.89 -14.73 -3.27
CA ASN A 162 -35.33 -13.98 -2.10
C ASN A 162 -35.91 -12.61 -2.52
N ALA A 163 -37.20 -12.39 -2.28
CA ALA A 163 -37.87 -11.12 -2.57
C ALA A 163 -37.40 -9.97 -1.65
N GLN A 164 -36.88 -10.29 -0.45
CA GLN A 164 -36.34 -9.32 0.48
C GLN A 164 -34.89 -9.63 0.86
N PRO A 165 -34.05 -8.59 1.11
CA PRO A 165 -32.70 -8.77 1.61
C PRO A 165 -32.68 -9.51 2.95
N GLN A 166 -31.95 -10.62 3.02
CA GLN A 166 -31.80 -11.37 4.26
C GLN A 166 -30.83 -10.64 5.21
N LYS A 167 -31.29 -10.35 6.44
CA LYS A 167 -30.46 -9.75 7.48
C LYS A 167 -29.41 -10.74 8.01
N ALA A 168 -28.30 -10.25 8.53
CA ALA A 168 -27.25 -11.02 9.16
C ALA A 168 -26.69 -10.26 10.37
N ALA A 169 -26.09 -10.98 11.32
CA ALA A 169 -25.38 -10.37 12.44
C ALA A 169 -24.19 -9.52 11.95
N ALA A 170 -24.01 -8.34 12.53
CA ALA A 170 -22.99 -7.36 12.14
C ALA A 170 -21.55 -7.74 12.54
N TRP A 171 -21.32 -8.84 13.28
CA TRP A 171 -20.03 -9.14 13.90
C TRP A 171 -18.86 -9.22 12.90
N PRO A 172 -18.99 -9.78 11.67
CA PRO A 172 -17.86 -9.82 10.74
C PRO A 172 -17.46 -8.42 10.30
N ARG A 173 -18.47 -7.57 10.05
CA ARG A 173 -18.27 -6.15 9.70
C ARG A 173 -17.61 -5.40 10.85
N ARG A 174 -18.02 -5.62 12.10
CA ARG A 174 -17.40 -5.00 13.27
C ARG A 174 -15.95 -5.44 13.45
N LEU A 175 -15.64 -6.71 13.26
CA LEU A 175 -14.26 -7.20 13.33
C LEU A 175 -13.40 -6.63 12.19
N MET A 176 -13.95 -6.40 10.99
CA MET A 176 -13.21 -5.68 9.94
C MET A 176 -12.89 -4.23 10.35
N GLN A 177 -13.86 -3.53 10.95
CA GLN A 177 -13.66 -2.16 11.43
C GLN A 177 -12.58 -2.11 12.52
N ILE A 178 -12.65 -3.03 13.50
CA ILE A 178 -11.66 -3.15 14.57
C ILE A 178 -10.28 -3.51 14.01
N LEU A 179 -10.20 -4.45 13.07
CA LEU A 179 -8.95 -4.84 12.42
C LEU A 179 -8.27 -3.62 11.79
N ILE A 180 -9.00 -2.81 11.02
CA ILE A 180 -8.44 -1.61 10.39
C ILE A 180 -8.02 -0.57 11.43
N ALA A 181 -8.82 -0.37 12.49
CA ALA A 181 -8.46 0.52 13.58
C ALA A 181 -7.17 0.08 14.29
N VAL A 182 -7.03 -1.21 14.60
CA VAL A 182 -5.82 -1.78 15.23
C VAL A 182 -4.61 -1.66 14.29
N VAL A 183 -4.79 -1.90 12.99
CA VAL A 183 -3.72 -1.78 12.00
C VAL A 183 -3.21 -0.33 11.89
N TYR A 184 -4.09 0.67 11.88
CA TYR A 184 -3.65 2.07 11.89
C TYR A 184 -2.98 2.47 13.19
N LEU A 185 -3.51 2.04 14.33
CA LEU A 185 -2.86 2.30 15.61
C LEU A 185 -1.47 1.65 15.67
N GLY A 186 -1.34 0.41 15.21
CA GLY A 186 -0.07 -0.29 15.11
C GLY A 186 0.92 0.43 14.17
N ALA A 187 0.45 0.89 13.01
CA ALA A 187 1.25 1.69 12.08
C ALA A 187 1.77 2.97 12.74
N ALA A 188 0.91 3.71 13.44
CA ALA A 188 1.31 4.91 14.17
C ALA A 188 2.36 4.62 15.26
N VAL A 189 2.19 3.55 16.04
CA VAL A 189 3.17 3.15 17.07
C VAL A 189 4.51 2.82 16.45
N THR A 190 4.55 2.12 15.31
CA THR A 190 5.81 1.85 14.62
C THR A 190 6.48 3.13 14.13
N LYS A 191 5.72 4.05 13.52
CA LYS A 191 6.24 5.34 13.01
C LYS A 191 6.75 6.26 14.11
N LEU A 192 6.10 6.30 15.27
CA LEU A 192 6.55 7.07 16.44
C LEU A 192 7.93 6.65 16.95
N ARG A 193 8.33 5.40 16.69
CA ARG A 193 9.62 4.84 17.12
C ARG A 193 10.73 4.98 16.06
N MET A 194 10.43 5.57 14.91
CA MET A 194 11.36 5.71 13.79
C MET A 194 11.72 7.19 13.59
N PRO A 195 12.86 7.67 14.10
CA PRO A 195 13.30 9.06 13.91
C PRO A 195 13.35 9.48 12.43
N GLU A 196 13.67 8.55 11.53
CA GLU A 196 13.77 8.75 10.08
C GLU A 196 12.40 9.01 9.44
N TYR A 197 11.32 8.51 10.05
CA TYR A 197 9.96 8.84 9.62
C TYR A 197 9.57 10.25 10.10
N LEU A 198 9.91 10.60 11.34
CA LEU A 198 9.56 11.91 11.92
C LEU A 198 10.33 13.07 11.25
N SER A 199 11.56 12.82 10.83
CA SER A 199 12.39 13.76 10.05
C SER A 199 12.00 13.84 8.57
N GLY A 200 11.14 12.92 8.10
CA GLY A 200 10.70 12.82 6.70
C GLY A 200 11.68 12.09 5.77
N ASP A 201 12.89 11.77 6.23
CA ASP A 201 13.94 11.17 5.40
C ASP A 201 13.55 9.80 4.85
N LEU A 202 12.95 8.93 5.68
CA LEU A 202 12.44 7.64 5.24
C LEU A 202 11.41 7.80 4.11
N MET A 203 10.49 8.75 4.25
CA MET A 203 9.46 8.97 3.24
C MET A 203 10.05 9.54 1.95
N ARG A 204 11.02 10.46 2.05
CA ARG A 204 11.76 10.97 0.89
C ARG A 204 12.41 9.84 0.09
N PHE A 205 13.07 8.89 0.75
CA PHE A 205 13.67 7.75 0.06
C PHE A 205 12.64 6.84 -0.61
N TRP A 206 11.49 6.61 0.04
CA TRP A 206 10.40 5.85 -0.59
C TRP A 206 9.80 6.55 -1.81
N MET A 207 9.81 7.89 -1.85
CA MET A 207 9.35 8.65 -3.02
C MET A 207 10.34 8.61 -4.19
N LEU A 208 11.65 8.44 -3.91
CA LEU A 208 12.71 8.39 -4.93
C LEU A 208 12.89 7.01 -5.58
N THR A 209 12.38 5.96 -4.96
CA THR A 209 12.52 4.60 -5.50
C THR A 209 11.32 4.16 -6.33
N ASN A 210 11.59 3.35 -7.34
CA ASN A 210 10.57 2.65 -8.13
C ASN A 210 10.46 1.16 -7.77
N THR A 211 10.94 0.75 -6.58
CA THR A 211 10.89 -0.64 -6.10
C THR A 211 9.46 -1.22 -6.08
N ASN A 212 8.45 -0.40 -5.76
CA ASN A 212 7.05 -0.84 -5.79
C ASN A 212 6.48 -0.81 -7.21
N PHE A 213 6.46 0.38 -7.79
CA PHE A 213 6.05 0.67 -9.15
C PHE A 213 6.54 2.07 -9.51
N ALA A 214 6.59 2.39 -10.80
CA ALA A 214 6.85 3.75 -11.27
C ALA A 214 5.84 4.73 -10.63
N ASN A 215 6.34 5.77 -9.97
CA ASN A 215 5.51 6.76 -9.31
C ASN A 215 5.65 8.12 -10.02
N PRO A 216 4.55 8.79 -10.42
CA PRO A 216 4.64 10.01 -11.23
C PRO A 216 4.95 11.28 -10.43
N LEU A 217 4.72 11.29 -9.11
CA LEU A 217 4.83 12.51 -8.30
C LEU A 217 5.92 12.45 -7.22
N GLY A 218 6.43 11.27 -6.87
CA GLY A 218 7.36 11.12 -5.74
C GLY A 218 8.64 11.93 -5.92
N GLU A 219 9.27 11.90 -7.08
CA GLU A 219 10.47 12.71 -7.37
C GLU A 219 10.23 14.20 -7.11
N TRP A 220 9.10 14.76 -7.58
CA TRP A 220 8.79 16.17 -7.39
C TRP A 220 8.60 16.51 -5.90
N PHE A 221 7.83 15.70 -5.17
CA PHE A 221 7.59 15.94 -3.75
C PHE A 221 8.83 15.71 -2.89
N SER A 222 9.73 14.82 -3.30
CA SER A 222 10.99 14.51 -2.60
C SER A 222 11.90 15.73 -2.41
N THR A 223 11.72 16.77 -3.24
CA THR A 223 12.48 18.02 -3.18
C THR A 223 11.96 18.98 -2.10
N ASN A 224 10.73 18.80 -1.60
CA ASN A 224 10.11 19.67 -0.59
C ASN A 224 10.01 18.97 0.76
N GLN A 225 11.12 18.98 1.48
CA GLN A 225 11.26 18.25 2.73
C GLN A 225 10.35 18.76 3.86
N VAL A 226 10.07 20.08 3.93
CA VAL A 226 9.12 20.64 4.91
C VAL A 226 7.73 20.06 4.71
N LEU A 227 7.29 19.96 3.45
CA LEU A 227 6.00 19.37 3.11
C LEU A 227 5.95 17.89 3.48
N ILE A 228 7.02 17.13 3.21
CA ILE A 228 7.11 15.71 3.61
C ILE A 228 6.99 15.55 5.12
N VAL A 229 7.71 16.35 5.91
CA VAL A 229 7.62 16.33 7.37
C VAL A 229 6.19 16.61 7.83
N ALA A 230 5.57 17.68 7.31
CA ALA A 230 4.19 18.01 7.64
C ALA A 230 3.22 16.85 7.31
N MET A 231 3.37 16.22 6.15
CA MET A 231 2.59 15.04 5.75
C MET A 231 2.81 13.84 6.67
N CYS A 232 4.04 13.60 7.13
CA CYS A 232 4.35 12.53 8.07
C CYS A 232 3.61 12.71 9.40
N TYR A 233 3.63 13.93 9.96
CA TYR A 233 2.90 14.25 11.19
C TYR A 233 1.37 14.23 11.00
N ILE A 234 0.85 14.75 9.88
CA ILE A 234 -0.59 14.68 9.57
C ILE A 234 -1.05 13.23 9.50
N THR A 235 -0.31 12.39 8.78
CA THR A 235 -0.58 10.94 8.68
C THR A 235 -0.57 10.30 10.06
N LEU A 236 0.43 10.62 10.88
CA LEU A 236 0.57 10.06 12.22
C LEU A 236 -0.60 10.43 13.14
N ILE A 237 -0.97 11.72 13.18
CA ILE A 237 -2.11 12.20 13.96
C ILE A 237 -3.37 11.51 13.48
N TRP A 238 -3.58 11.45 12.15
CA TRP A 238 -4.74 10.79 11.55
C TRP A 238 -4.82 9.31 11.95
N GLU A 239 -3.73 8.55 11.87
CA GLU A 239 -3.68 7.13 12.25
C GLU A 239 -3.99 6.92 13.74
N ILE A 240 -3.55 7.82 14.63
CA ILE A 240 -3.83 7.77 16.07
C ILE A 240 -5.30 8.08 16.37
N VAL A 241 -5.90 9.08 15.70
CA VAL A 241 -7.29 9.47 15.97
C VAL A 241 -8.32 8.60 15.25
N PHE A 242 -7.93 7.91 14.17
CA PHE A 242 -8.82 7.08 13.36
C PHE A 242 -9.63 6.07 14.20
N PRO A 243 -9.03 5.25 15.10
CA PRO A 243 -9.76 4.29 15.94
C PRO A 243 -10.84 4.88 16.82
N PHE A 244 -10.78 6.19 17.11
CA PHE A 244 -11.74 6.88 17.98
C PHE A 244 -12.82 7.61 17.16
N LEU A 245 -12.48 8.06 15.96
CA LEU A 245 -13.35 8.90 15.13
C LEU A 245 -14.10 8.14 14.03
N CYS A 246 -13.68 6.92 13.68
CA CYS A 246 -14.21 6.15 12.55
C CYS A 246 -15.61 5.55 12.75
N TRP A 247 -16.32 5.82 13.85
CA TRP A 247 -17.51 5.04 14.22
C TRP A 247 -18.83 5.61 13.72
N ARG A 248 -19.06 6.93 13.82
CA ARG A 248 -20.38 7.54 13.58
C ARG A 248 -20.29 8.96 13.02
N GLY A 249 -21.35 9.39 12.34
CA GLY A 249 -21.59 10.79 11.97
C GLY A 249 -20.53 11.41 11.04
N LEU A 250 -20.38 12.73 11.16
CA LEU A 250 -19.46 13.53 10.33
C LEU A 250 -17.99 13.16 10.56
N THR A 251 -17.59 12.88 11.81
CA THR A 251 -16.20 12.53 12.14
C THR A 251 -15.75 11.29 11.39
N ARG A 252 -16.60 10.25 11.34
CA ARG A 252 -16.33 9.06 10.53
C ARG A 252 -16.14 9.43 9.06
N THR A 253 -17.06 10.19 8.48
CA THR A 253 -16.98 10.54 7.05
C THR A 253 -15.70 11.32 6.74
N VAL A 254 -15.30 12.25 7.62
CA VAL A 254 -14.06 13.00 7.47
C VAL A 254 -12.83 12.09 7.56
N VAL A 255 -12.72 11.23 8.59
CA VAL A 255 -11.52 10.38 8.72
C VAL A 255 -11.44 9.31 7.64
N LEU A 256 -12.57 8.76 7.16
CA LEU A 256 -12.59 7.87 6.01
C LEU A 256 -12.20 8.61 4.73
N GLY A 257 -12.71 9.82 4.51
CA GLY A 257 -12.38 10.65 3.36
C GLY A 257 -10.88 10.99 3.31
N LEU A 258 -10.31 11.40 4.44
CA LEU A 258 -8.86 11.60 4.59
C LEU A 258 -8.08 10.30 4.33
N GLY A 259 -8.60 9.17 4.79
CA GLY A 259 -8.01 7.86 4.50
C GLY A 259 -8.03 7.51 3.01
N VAL A 260 -9.12 7.76 2.30
CA VAL A 260 -9.21 7.51 0.85
C VAL A 260 -8.22 8.42 0.12
N PHE A 261 -8.18 9.70 0.49
CA PHE A 261 -7.22 10.65 -0.05
C PHE A 261 -5.77 10.20 0.20
N PHE A 262 -5.46 9.77 1.42
CA PHE A 262 -4.15 9.22 1.78
C PHE A 262 -3.76 8.03 0.89
N HIS A 263 -4.66 7.04 0.73
CA HIS A 263 -4.38 5.87 -0.11
C HIS A 263 -4.16 6.23 -1.58
N ILE A 264 -4.99 7.11 -2.14
CA ILE A 264 -4.78 7.63 -3.50
C ILE A 264 -3.41 8.31 -3.62
N LEU A 265 -3.02 9.08 -2.61
CA LEU A 265 -1.75 9.79 -2.60
C LEU A 265 -0.56 8.81 -2.53
N THR A 266 -0.66 7.73 -1.76
CA THR A 266 0.40 6.70 -1.72
C THR A 266 0.61 5.97 -3.05
N PHE A 267 -0.43 5.85 -3.87
CA PHE A 267 -0.28 5.35 -5.24
C PHE A 267 0.60 6.29 -6.07
N PHE A 268 0.28 7.59 -6.09
CA PHE A 268 0.97 8.56 -6.94
C PHE A 268 2.37 8.93 -6.45
N MET A 269 2.63 8.86 -5.14
CA MET A 269 3.92 9.25 -4.55
C MET A 269 4.86 8.08 -4.28
N LEU A 270 4.34 6.88 -3.99
CA LEU A 270 5.13 5.73 -3.53
C LEU A 270 5.01 4.49 -4.43
N GLY A 271 4.19 4.57 -5.50
CA GLY A 271 3.98 3.46 -6.43
C GLY A 271 3.23 2.27 -5.83
N LEU A 272 2.49 2.45 -4.73
CA LEU A 272 1.72 1.37 -4.12
C LEU A 272 0.46 1.08 -4.95
N LEU A 273 0.40 -0.05 -5.64
CA LEU A 273 -0.76 -0.41 -6.47
C LEU A 273 -1.87 -1.12 -5.68
N VAL A 274 -1.56 -2.29 -5.10
CA VAL A 274 -2.57 -3.16 -4.49
C VAL A 274 -2.98 -2.67 -3.10
N PHE A 275 -2.02 -2.20 -2.30
CA PHE A 275 -2.25 -1.71 -0.94
C PHE A 275 -3.38 -0.66 -0.85
N PRO A 276 -3.37 0.46 -1.59
CA PRO A 276 -4.44 1.44 -1.46
C PRO A 276 -5.80 0.91 -1.91
N LEU A 277 -5.85 0.09 -2.97
CA LEU A 277 -7.10 -0.50 -3.47
C LEU A 277 -7.73 -1.44 -2.42
N VAL A 278 -6.91 -2.25 -1.74
CA VAL A 278 -7.32 -3.13 -0.66
C VAL A 278 -7.98 -2.34 0.47
N TYR A 279 -7.36 -1.27 0.94
CA TYR A 279 -7.92 -0.47 2.03
C TYR A 279 -9.17 0.31 1.64
N ILE A 280 -9.19 0.91 0.44
CA ILE A 280 -10.38 1.60 -0.08
C ILE A 280 -11.56 0.63 -0.18
N ALA A 281 -11.33 -0.61 -0.62
CA ALA A 281 -12.38 -1.64 -0.64
C ALA A 281 -12.88 -1.98 0.77
N VAL A 282 -11.99 -2.12 1.75
CA VAL A 282 -12.38 -2.42 3.14
C VAL A 282 -13.10 -1.25 3.82
N TYR A 283 -12.84 -0.01 3.43
CA TYR A 283 -13.58 1.15 3.96
C TYR A 283 -15.08 1.08 3.72
N CYS A 284 -15.55 0.31 2.73
CA CYS A 284 -16.97 0.02 2.58
C CYS A 284 -17.60 -0.62 3.83
N ALA A 285 -16.82 -1.34 4.65
CA ALA A 285 -17.27 -1.87 5.94
C ALA A 285 -17.68 -0.77 6.94
N PHE A 286 -17.23 0.48 6.77
CA PHE A 286 -17.57 1.60 7.65
C PHE A 286 -18.82 2.38 7.22
N LEU A 287 -19.35 2.14 6.02
CA LEU A 287 -20.53 2.83 5.50
C LEU A 287 -21.81 2.44 6.23
N ASN A 288 -22.69 3.39 6.52
CA ASN A 288 -24.02 3.10 7.06
C ASN A 288 -24.88 2.37 6.02
N GLU A 289 -25.99 1.78 6.45
CA GLU A 289 -26.87 1.01 5.57
C GLU A 289 -27.38 1.84 4.39
N GLU A 290 -27.76 3.09 4.63
CA GLU A 290 -28.21 4.03 3.58
C GLU A 290 -27.10 4.33 2.56
N GLU A 291 -25.90 4.66 3.03
CA GLU A 291 -24.74 4.96 2.17
C GLU A 291 -24.31 3.74 1.34
N ALA A 292 -24.27 2.56 1.98
CA ALA A 292 -23.92 1.31 1.32
C ALA A 292 -24.98 0.92 0.27
N SER A 293 -26.27 1.04 0.61
CA SER A 293 -27.39 0.79 -0.31
C SER A 293 -27.37 1.75 -1.50
N TRP A 294 -27.14 3.04 -1.25
CA TRP A 294 -27.00 4.06 -2.29
C TRP A 294 -25.86 3.73 -3.25
N LEU A 295 -24.67 3.43 -2.72
CA LEU A 295 -23.51 3.09 -3.55
C LEU A 295 -23.76 1.80 -4.36
N GLY A 296 -24.34 0.78 -3.72
CA GLY A 296 -24.71 -0.47 -4.40
C GLY A 296 -25.77 -0.27 -5.48
N SER A 297 -26.70 0.66 -5.32
CA SER A 297 -27.70 1.00 -6.35
C SER A 297 -27.05 1.57 -7.61
N LYS A 298 -25.98 2.37 -7.46
CA LYS A 298 -25.17 2.89 -8.57
C LYS A 298 -24.38 1.77 -9.24
N LEU A 299 -23.76 0.87 -8.47
CA LEU A 299 -23.09 -0.30 -9.04
C LEU A 299 -24.07 -1.20 -9.79
N LYS A 300 -25.29 -1.38 -9.28
CA LYS A 300 -26.36 -2.14 -9.96
C LYS A 300 -26.84 -1.46 -11.23
N SER A 301 -26.90 -0.13 -11.30
CA SER A 301 -27.28 0.55 -12.54
C SER A 301 -26.21 0.40 -13.62
N TRP A 302 -24.94 0.32 -13.24
CA TRP A 302 -23.82 0.03 -14.15
C TRP A 302 -23.78 -1.44 -14.56
N GLY A 303 -23.94 -2.37 -13.61
CA GLY A 303 -23.95 -3.82 -13.84
C GLY A 303 -25.29 -4.41 -14.32
N GLY A 304 -26.35 -3.61 -14.39
CA GLY A 304 -27.70 -4.03 -14.78
C GLY A 304 -27.77 -4.57 -16.22
N GLN A 305 -26.76 -4.28 -17.05
CA GLN A 305 -26.60 -4.92 -18.37
C GLN A 305 -26.24 -6.40 -18.26
N ILE A 306 -25.42 -6.81 -17.28
CA ILE A 306 -25.03 -8.21 -17.06
C ILE A 306 -26.24 -9.02 -16.56
N PHE A 307 -27.06 -8.44 -15.68
CA PHE A 307 -28.27 -9.11 -15.18
C PHE A 307 -29.39 -9.23 -16.23
N LYS A 308 -29.39 -8.39 -17.29
CA LYS A 308 -30.29 -8.55 -18.44
C LYS A 308 -29.94 -9.76 -19.32
N LEU A 309 -28.74 -10.34 -19.19
CA LEU A 309 -28.36 -11.57 -19.89
C LEU A 309 -29.05 -12.82 -19.31
N PHE A 310 -29.63 -12.73 -18.11
CA PHE A 310 -30.34 -13.84 -17.48
C PHE A 310 -31.85 -13.75 -17.77
N PRO A 311 -32.50 -14.88 -18.15
CA PRO A 311 -33.91 -14.87 -18.56
C PRO A 311 -34.84 -14.32 -17.48
N ALA A 312 -35.87 -13.58 -17.92
CA ALA A 312 -36.99 -13.17 -17.07
C ALA A 312 -37.85 -14.40 -16.71
N GLY A 313 -37.54 -15.03 -15.59
CA GLY A 313 -38.24 -16.18 -15.02
C GLY A 313 -37.77 -16.41 -13.58
N SER A 314 -38.40 -17.34 -12.86
CA SER A 314 -37.89 -17.68 -11.52
C SER A 314 -36.47 -18.27 -11.70
N PRO A 315 -35.41 -17.68 -11.11
CA PRO A 315 -34.04 -18.13 -11.36
C PRO A 315 -33.83 -19.60 -10.99
N ARG A 316 -34.58 -20.07 -9.98
CA ARG A 316 -34.60 -21.46 -9.52
C ARG A 316 -35.11 -22.46 -10.55
N GLU A 317 -36.13 -22.10 -11.33
CA GLU A 317 -36.74 -23.04 -12.28
C GLU A 317 -35.99 -23.11 -13.61
N SER A 318 -35.13 -22.12 -13.88
CA SER A 318 -34.25 -22.10 -15.06
C SER A 318 -33.26 -23.28 -15.07
N LEU A 319 -32.86 -23.73 -16.27
CA LEU A 319 -31.80 -24.74 -16.43
C LEU A 319 -30.50 -24.33 -15.73
N PHE A 320 -30.15 -23.05 -15.81
CA PHE A 320 -28.99 -22.50 -15.12
C PHE A 320 -29.12 -22.69 -13.60
N GLY A 321 -30.25 -22.32 -12.99
CA GLY A 321 -30.45 -22.46 -11.55
C GLY A 321 -30.34 -23.90 -11.05
N ARG A 322 -30.91 -24.86 -11.80
CA ARG A 322 -30.85 -26.29 -11.45
C ARG A 322 -29.43 -26.86 -11.48
N PHE A 323 -28.63 -26.45 -12.46
CA PHE A 323 -27.30 -27.00 -12.69
C PHE A 323 -26.14 -26.07 -12.30
N HIS A 324 -26.39 -24.93 -11.64
CA HIS A 324 -25.36 -23.91 -11.40
C HIS A 324 -24.13 -24.43 -10.62
N HIS A 325 -24.30 -25.36 -9.68
CA HIS A 325 -23.17 -25.99 -8.99
C HIS A 325 -22.32 -26.85 -9.94
N ALA A 326 -22.97 -27.67 -10.78
CA ALA A 326 -22.30 -28.50 -11.77
C ALA A 326 -21.64 -27.65 -12.86
N LEU A 327 -22.29 -26.56 -13.29
CA LEU A 327 -21.74 -25.57 -14.23
C LEU A 327 -20.50 -24.88 -13.64
N PHE A 328 -20.55 -24.47 -12.37
CA PHE A 328 -19.41 -23.88 -11.68
C PHE A 328 -18.23 -24.87 -11.64
N ALA A 329 -18.46 -26.10 -11.17
CA ALA A 329 -17.41 -27.12 -11.08
C ALA A 329 -16.83 -27.49 -12.45
N SER A 330 -17.67 -27.61 -13.47
CA SER A 330 -17.25 -27.92 -14.85
C SER A 330 -16.44 -26.77 -15.43
N ALA A 331 -16.90 -25.52 -15.29
CA ALA A 331 -16.19 -24.35 -15.76
C ALA A 331 -14.83 -24.20 -15.08
N LEU A 332 -14.78 -24.34 -13.74
CA LEU A 332 -13.55 -24.28 -12.97
C LEU A 332 -12.56 -25.36 -13.43
N THR A 333 -13.04 -26.60 -13.60
CA THR A 333 -12.21 -27.73 -14.07
C THR A 333 -11.68 -27.48 -15.48
N VAL A 334 -12.54 -27.09 -16.41
CA VAL A 334 -12.16 -26.83 -17.81
C VAL A 334 -11.16 -25.68 -17.89
N ILE A 335 -11.41 -24.56 -17.22
CA ILE A 335 -10.48 -23.41 -17.23
C ILE A 335 -9.13 -23.80 -16.63
N THR A 336 -9.11 -24.57 -15.54
CA THR A 336 -7.89 -25.03 -14.90
C THR A 336 -7.09 -25.98 -15.79
N LEU A 337 -7.77 -26.94 -16.43
CA LEU A 337 -7.12 -27.86 -17.37
C LEU A 337 -6.56 -27.12 -18.57
N VAL A 338 -7.34 -26.21 -19.16
CA VAL A 338 -6.88 -25.36 -20.28
C VAL A 338 -5.65 -24.56 -19.87
N ALA A 339 -5.67 -23.92 -18.71
CA ALA A 339 -4.55 -23.14 -18.19
C ALA A 339 -3.27 -23.97 -18.04
N VAL A 340 -3.36 -25.14 -17.41
CA VAL A 340 -2.22 -26.06 -17.24
C VAL A 340 -1.71 -26.56 -18.59
N THR A 341 -2.60 -26.94 -19.50
CA THR A 341 -2.20 -27.40 -20.85
C THR A 341 -1.60 -26.28 -21.69
N ALA A 342 -2.10 -25.05 -21.56
CA ALA A 342 -1.58 -23.90 -22.27
C ALA A 342 -0.17 -23.56 -21.77
N GLU A 343 0.06 -23.57 -20.46
CA GLU A 343 1.41 -23.40 -19.90
C GLU A 343 2.37 -24.49 -20.36
N ALA A 344 1.92 -25.76 -20.33
CA ALA A 344 2.70 -26.87 -20.86
C ALA A 344 3.08 -26.68 -22.33
N GLN A 345 2.16 -26.17 -23.16
CA GLN A 345 2.37 -25.98 -24.59
C GLN A 345 3.22 -24.77 -24.92
N MET A 346 3.24 -23.75 -24.06
CA MET A 346 4.12 -22.59 -24.24
C MET A 346 5.60 -23.00 -24.14
N ASP A 347 5.91 -24.04 -23.36
CA ASP A 347 7.25 -24.65 -23.21
C ASP A 347 8.37 -23.61 -23.18
N PHE A 348 8.22 -22.56 -22.36
CA PHE A 348 9.14 -21.41 -22.33
C PHE A 348 10.60 -21.81 -22.09
N TYR A 349 10.82 -22.93 -21.40
CA TYR A 349 12.14 -23.47 -21.08
C TYR A 349 12.61 -24.58 -22.02
N GLY A 350 11.80 -24.96 -23.02
CA GLY A 350 12.16 -25.98 -23.99
C GLY A 350 12.29 -27.38 -23.38
N GLU A 351 11.57 -27.68 -22.30
CA GLU A 351 11.65 -28.97 -21.62
C GLU A 351 11.12 -30.12 -22.44
N GLN A 352 10.11 -29.85 -23.27
CA GLN A 352 9.47 -30.88 -24.09
C GLN A 352 10.16 -31.04 -25.45
N ARG A 353 11.22 -30.26 -25.70
CA ARG A 353 12.00 -30.34 -26.94
C ARG A 353 12.88 -31.60 -26.95
N PRO A 354 13.10 -32.21 -28.12
CA PRO A 354 14.04 -33.34 -28.26
C PRO A 354 15.47 -32.99 -27.84
N GLU A 355 15.87 -31.72 -27.99
CA GLU A 355 17.20 -31.23 -27.62
C GLU A 355 17.36 -30.98 -26.11
N GLY A 356 16.28 -31.08 -25.33
CA GLY A 356 16.23 -30.72 -23.92
C GLY A 356 16.10 -29.22 -23.66
N ARG A 357 16.17 -28.84 -22.37
CA ARG A 357 16.01 -27.45 -21.90
C ARG A 357 16.92 -26.47 -22.66
N HIS A 358 16.42 -25.26 -22.87
CA HIS A 358 17.23 -24.15 -23.38
C HIS A 358 18.50 -23.96 -22.55
N VAL A 359 19.65 -24.02 -23.20
CA VAL A 359 20.95 -23.76 -22.58
C VAL A 359 21.21 -22.27 -22.64
N LEU A 360 21.49 -21.66 -21.48
CA LEU A 360 21.88 -20.25 -21.41
C LEU A 360 23.20 -20.04 -22.17
N ALA A 361 23.25 -19.03 -23.03
CA ALA A 361 24.50 -18.63 -23.66
C ALA A 361 25.42 -18.00 -22.59
N PRO A 362 26.72 -18.37 -22.54
CA PRO A 362 27.65 -17.69 -21.66
C PRO A 362 27.71 -16.20 -22.02
N ILE A 363 27.69 -15.34 -21.00
CA ILE A 363 27.95 -13.92 -21.17
C ILE A 363 29.41 -13.72 -21.62
N SER A 364 29.68 -12.66 -22.37
CA SER A 364 31.06 -12.40 -22.81
C SER A 364 31.96 -12.08 -21.60
N PRO A 365 33.25 -12.43 -21.62
CA PRO A 365 34.17 -12.12 -20.52
C PRO A 365 34.23 -10.63 -20.21
N GLU A 366 34.03 -9.75 -21.20
CA GLU A 366 33.96 -8.31 -21.01
C GLU A 366 32.71 -7.91 -20.22
N ARG A 367 31.55 -8.49 -20.55
CA ARG A 367 30.30 -8.23 -19.83
C ARG A 367 30.33 -8.82 -18.42
N GLU A 368 30.94 -9.98 -18.24
CA GLU A 368 31.19 -10.57 -16.93
C GLU A 368 32.07 -9.64 -16.08
N ALA A 369 33.23 -9.23 -16.62
CA ALA A 369 34.12 -8.29 -15.97
C ALA A 369 33.42 -6.97 -15.64
N GLU A 370 32.53 -6.47 -16.52
CA GLU A 370 31.71 -5.28 -16.27
C GLU A 370 30.74 -5.49 -15.09
N LEU A 371 29.98 -6.58 -15.07
CA LEU A 371 29.04 -6.90 -13.99
C LEU A 371 29.74 -7.07 -12.62
N PHE A 372 30.99 -7.56 -12.63
CA PHE A 372 31.81 -7.70 -11.42
C PHE A 372 32.73 -6.50 -11.14
N SER A 373 32.82 -5.51 -12.03
CA SER A 373 33.72 -4.35 -11.87
C SER A 373 33.31 -3.40 -10.74
N GLY A 374 32.20 -3.68 -10.06
CA GLY A 374 31.57 -2.80 -9.09
C GLY A 374 30.81 -1.68 -9.80
N ASP A 375 29.91 -1.02 -9.07
CA ASP A 375 29.13 0.10 -9.63
C ASP A 375 30.06 1.15 -10.27
N LEU A 376 29.62 1.67 -11.41
CA LEU A 376 30.15 2.87 -12.05
C LEU A 376 30.56 3.88 -10.97
N LYS A 377 31.80 4.43 -11.05
CA LYS A 377 32.33 5.39 -10.05
C LYS A 377 31.25 6.43 -9.69
N ILE A 378 30.60 6.26 -8.54
CA ILE A 378 29.66 7.25 -8.00
C ILE A 378 30.45 8.55 -7.86
N ARG A 379 30.12 9.55 -8.68
CA ARG A 379 30.86 10.81 -8.65
C ARG A 379 30.56 11.50 -7.32
N PRO A 380 31.47 12.33 -6.78
CA PRO A 380 31.18 13.07 -5.56
C PRO A 380 29.86 13.85 -5.59
N ILE A 381 29.47 14.40 -6.75
CA ILE A 381 28.18 15.08 -6.93
C ILE A 381 26.97 14.16 -6.83
N ASP A 382 27.09 12.88 -7.22
CA ASP A 382 25.97 11.93 -7.18
C ASP A 382 25.60 11.55 -5.73
N LYS A 383 26.48 11.84 -4.76
CA LYS A 383 26.25 11.66 -3.32
C LYS A 383 25.48 12.83 -2.68
N VAL A 384 25.33 13.94 -3.41
CA VAL A 384 24.65 15.15 -2.95
C VAL A 384 23.27 15.19 -3.57
N PHE A 385 22.24 14.98 -2.75
CA PHE A 385 20.86 15.08 -3.18
C PHE A 385 20.46 16.54 -3.47
N ALA A 386 20.80 17.45 -2.55
CA ALA A 386 20.54 18.87 -2.70
C ALA A 386 21.55 19.70 -1.90
N PHE A 387 21.76 20.94 -2.33
CA PHE A 387 22.59 21.92 -1.63
C PHE A 387 21.95 23.28 -1.77
N ASP A 388 21.44 23.83 -0.67
CA ASP A 388 20.61 25.04 -0.66
C ASP A 388 21.03 26.00 0.45
N THR A 389 20.73 27.29 0.24
CA THR A 389 21.04 28.36 1.19
C THR A 389 19.76 29.04 1.68
N GLY A 390 19.75 29.51 2.91
CA GLY A 390 18.60 30.14 3.53
C GLY A 390 18.91 30.65 4.93
N THR A 391 17.89 30.78 5.79
CA THR A 391 18.11 31.33 7.15
C THR A 391 17.42 30.58 8.26
N THR A 392 16.35 29.86 7.93
CA THR A 392 15.47 29.27 8.94
C THR A 392 15.54 27.76 8.81
N LEU A 393 15.86 27.11 9.93
CA LEU A 393 15.77 25.66 10.08
C LEU A 393 14.48 25.29 10.82
N LEU A 394 13.72 24.34 10.27
CA LEU A 394 12.56 23.73 10.93
C LEU A 394 12.82 22.24 11.08
N GLY A 395 12.97 21.74 12.31
CA GLY A 395 13.28 20.33 12.56
C GLY A 395 14.58 19.87 11.88
N GLY A 396 15.57 20.76 11.76
CA GLY A 396 16.83 20.51 11.05
C GLY A 396 16.74 20.57 9.52
N GLN A 397 15.63 21.04 8.95
CA GLN A 397 15.44 21.24 7.51
C GLN A 397 15.51 22.71 7.15
N LEU A 398 16.12 23.05 6.01
CA LEU A 398 16.05 24.40 5.49
C LEU A 398 14.61 24.71 5.05
N ALA A 399 13.95 25.61 5.79
CA ALA A 399 12.54 25.93 5.59
C ALA A 399 12.31 26.99 4.51
N ASN A 400 13.35 27.76 4.19
CA ASN A 400 13.32 28.80 3.17
C ASN A 400 14.60 28.72 2.33
N SER A 401 14.48 28.42 1.04
CA SER A 401 15.60 28.57 0.10
C SER A 401 15.61 30.01 -0.42
N ARG A 402 16.75 30.71 -0.28
CA ARG A 402 16.97 32.04 -0.83
C ARG A 402 18.45 32.29 -1.13
N SER A 403 18.69 33.14 -2.12
CA SER A 403 20.01 33.61 -2.53
C SER A 403 20.34 35.01 -2.04
N GLU A 404 19.37 35.77 -1.53
CA GLU A 404 19.58 37.14 -1.07
C GLU A 404 19.57 37.22 0.46
N PHE A 405 20.54 37.96 1.00
CA PHE A 405 20.76 38.14 2.43
C PHE A 405 21.10 39.59 2.73
N ARG A 406 20.79 40.08 3.92
CA ARG A 406 21.19 41.39 4.42
C ARG A 406 22.31 41.26 5.44
N ARG A 407 23.13 42.30 5.56
CA ARG A 407 24.12 42.35 6.65
C ARG A 407 23.44 42.24 8.01
N GLY A 408 24.08 41.51 8.91
CA GLY A 408 23.56 41.15 10.23
C GLY A 408 22.74 39.85 10.26
N GLU A 409 22.33 39.31 9.11
CA GLU A 409 21.64 38.02 9.07
C GLU A 409 22.62 36.84 9.23
N THR A 410 22.09 35.66 9.53
CA THR A 410 22.86 34.41 9.52
C THR A 410 22.44 33.59 8.31
N LEU A 411 23.38 33.36 7.40
CA LEU A 411 23.20 32.43 6.30
C LEU A 411 23.32 31.00 6.81
N VAL A 412 22.38 30.15 6.43
CA VAL A 412 22.41 28.71 6.64
C VAL A 412 22.61 28.04 5.29
N ALA A 413 23.61 27.20 5.17
CA ALA A 413 23.85 26.38 3.99
C ALA A 413 23.65 24.91 4.36
N GLN A 414 22.78 24.21 3.65
CA GLN A 414 22.41 22.84 3.96
C GLN A 414 22.73 21.92 2.78
N CYS A 415 23.48 20.85 3.06
CA CYS A 415 23.76 19.75 2.15
C CYS A 415 22.92 18.53 2.57
N MET A 416 22.09 18.03 1.66
CA MET A 416 21.40 16.75 1.79
C MET A 416 22.19 15.68 1.04
N LEU A 417 22.48 14.57 1.71
CA LEU A 417 23.24 13.45 1.16
C LEU A 417 22.31 12.30 0.73
N THR A 418 22.78 11.51 -0.23
CA THR A 418 22.11 10.32 -0.75
C THR A 418 22.83 9.06 -0.25
N PRO A 419 22.19 8.22 0.57
CA PRO A 419 22.73 6.92 0.92
C PRO A 419 22.57 5.91 -0.24
N PRO A 420 23.45 4.91 -0.35
CA PRO A 420 24.63 4.71 0.49
C PRO A 420 25.77 5.67 0.12
N HIS A 421 26.42 6.25 1.12
CA HIS A 421 27.70 6.94 0.97
C HIS A 421 28.65 6.51 2.09
N GLU A 422 29.96 6.61 1.85
CA GLU A 422 30.97 6.38 2.88
C GLU A 422 31.01 7.50 3.92
N ASP A 423 31.86 7.36 4.94
CA ASP A 423 32.17 8.47 5.84
C ASP A 423 32.93 9.54 5.04
N ILE A 424 32.34 10.73 4.87
CA ILE A 424 32.84 11.77 3.96
C ILE A 424 33.36 12.97 4.77
N TRP A 425 34.56 13.43 4.42
CA TRP A 425 35.01 14.77 4.80
C TRP A 425 34.29 15.82 3.96
N LEU A 426 33.34 16.54 4.57
CA LEU A 426 32.48 17.54 3.93
C LEU A 426 32.87 18.93 4.42
N GLU A 427 33.09 19.85 3.48
CA GLU A 427 33.40 21.25 3.74
C GLU A 427 32.37 22.14 3.05
N ILE A 428 31.94 23.18 3.74
CA ILE A 428 31.11 24.25 3.19
C ILE A 428 31.87 25.55 3.42
N ASP A 429 32.26 26.20 2.34
CA ASP A 429 33.07 27.42 2.39
C ASP A 429 32.27 28.61 1.88
N LEU A 430 32.43 29.77 2.51
CA LEU A 430 31.92 31.04 2.01
C LEU A 430 33.05 31.78 1.28
N HIS A 431 32.85 32.06 0.00
CA HIS A 431 33.80 32.77 -0.86
C HIS A 431 33.27 34.16 -1.22
N ASN A 432 34.15 35.17 -1.30
CA ASN A 432 33.81 36.50 -1.80
C ASN A 432 33.80 36.57 -3.34
N SER A 433 33.58 37.75 -3.90
CA SER A 433 33.58 38.00 -5.36
C SER A 433 34.89 37.66 -6.07
N ASP A 434 36.02 37.73 -5.35
CA ASP A 434 37.36 37.37 -5.86
C ASP A 434 37.66 35.87 -5.70
N ASN A 435 36.64 35.08 -5.31
CA ASN A 435 36.75 33.65 -5.02
C ASN A 435 37.74 33.33 -3.88
N LEU A 436 38.00 34.29 -2.99
CA LEU A 436 38.77 34.10 -1.77
C LEU A 436 37.86 33.55 -0.67
N GLN A 437 38.36 32.54 0.05
CA GLN A 437 37.65 31.95 1.18
C GLN A 437 37.58 32.96 2.34
N VAL A 438 36.36 33.34 2.72
CA VAL A 438 36.04 34.28 3.80
C VAL A 438 35.80 33.53 5.11
N ASP A 439 35.05 32.43 5.04
CA ASP A 439 34.71 31.59 6.19
C ASP A 439 34.61 30.12 5.73
N ARG A 440 34.70 29.19 6.68
CA ARG A 440 34.70 27.75 6.41
C ARG A 440 34.10 26.94 7.55
N PHE A 441 33.27 25.98 7.15
CA PHE A 441 32.78 24.90 7.99
C PHE A 441 33.29 23.56 7.45
N ALA A 442 33.70 22.64 8.32
CA ALA A 442 34.10 21.30 7.92
C ALA A 442 33.71 20.26 8.97
N ILE A 443 33.28 19.08 8.52
CA ILE A 443 32.89 17.97 9.38
C ILE A 443 33.14 16.63 8.67
N ILE A 444 33.31 15.56 9.44
CA ILE A 444 33.16 14.19 8.94
C ILE A 444 31.67 13.85 9.03
N ALA A 445 31.00 13.73 7.88
CA ALA A 445 29.65 13.20 7.79
C ALA A 445 29.73 11.66 7.77
N PRO A 446 29.33 10.96 8.84
CA PRO A 446 29.35 9.50 8.84
C PRO A 446 28.30 8.95 7.86
N ARG A 447 28.43 7.69 7.44
CA ARG A 447 27.57 7.02 6.45
C ARG A 447 26.06 7.06 6.72
N GLU A 448 25.66 7.19 7.99
CA GLU A 448 24.27 7.32 8.42
C GLU A 448 23.73 8.75 8.36
N GLU A 449 24.61 9.75 8.26
CA GLU A 449 24.24 11.16 8.26
C GLU A 449 23.77 11.58 6.87
N VAL A 450 22.45 11.80 6.75
CA VAL A 450 21.83 12.20 5.47
C VAL A 450 21.77 13.71 5.31
N ARG A 451 22.23 14.49 6.30
CA ARG A 451 22.16 15.94 6.27
C ARG A 451 23.24 16.64 7.06
N VAL A 452 23.85 17.64 6.45
CA VAL A 452 24.78 18.55 7.12
C VAL A 452 24.36 19.98 6.86
N TYR A 453 24.46 20.84 7.86
CA TYR A 453 24.27 22.27 7.66
C TYR A 453 25.39 23.07 8.34
N ALA A 454 25.73 24.20 7.71
CA ALA A 454 26.67 25.18 8.21
C ALA A 454 25.95 26.51 8.41
N THR A 455 26.38 27.28 9.40
CA THR A 455 25.84 28.62 9.66
C THR A 455 26.97 29.65 9.55
N PHE A 456 26.72 30.70 8.76
CA PHE A 456 27.65 31.79 8.50
C PHE A 456 27.01 33.11 8.92
N PRO A 457 27.45 33.72 10.04
CA PRO A 457 26.97 35.04 10.43
C PRO A 457 27.51 36.08 9.44
N LEU A 458 26.63 36.75 8.70
CA LEU A 458 26.99 37.76 7.71
C LEU A 458 27.22 39.11 8.41
N ARG A 459 28.38 39.22 9.07
CA ARG A 459 28.72 40.36 9.94
C ARG A 459 28.79 41.68 9.17
N GLU A 460 28.60 42.80 9.87
CA GLU A 460 28.54 44.15 9.26
C GLU A 460 29.80 44.58 8.50
N PHE A 461 30.96 43.97 8.79
CA PHE A 461 32.22 44.24 8.09
C PHE A 461 32.32 43.56 6.72
N LEU A 462 31.41 42.63 6.39
CA LEU A 462 31.37 42.05 5.06
C LEU A 462 30.82 43.09 4.08
N GLU A 463 31.57 43.35 3.02
CA GLU A 463 31.16 44.28 1.99
C GLU A 463 29.94 43.73 1.23
N PRO A 464 28.90 44.53 1.00
CA PRO A 464 27.78 44.16 0.14
C PRO A 464 28.27 43.75 -1.25
N GLY A 465 27.68 42.70 -1.81
CA GLY A 465 28.10 42.19 -3.12
C GLY A 465 27.81 40.70 -3.32
N GLN A 466 28.47 40.13 -4.32
CA GLN A 466 28.28 38.73 -4.71
C GLN A 466 29.24 37.83 -3.93
N TYR A 467 28.68 36.79 -3.33
CA TYR A 467 29.38 35.73 -2.63
C TYR A 467 29.01 34.36 -3.22
N ALA A 468 29.80 33.34 -2.93
CA ALA A 468 29.49 31.97 -3.29
C ALA A 468 29.65 31.06 -2.08
N VAL A 469 28.65 30.23 -1.82
CA VAL A 469 28.77 29.13 -0.86
C VAL A 469 29.17 27.89 -1.63
N VAL A 470 30.31 27.31 -1.29
CA VAL A 470 30.97 26.23 -2.04
C VAL A 470 30.95 24.94 -1.22
N LEU A 471 30.36 23.90 -1.76
CA LEU A 471 30.39 22.55 -1.17
C LEU A 471 31.58 21.78 -1.72
N LYS A 472 32.44 21.29 -0.82
CA LYS A 472 33.57 20.41 -1.17
C LYS A 472 33.45 19.08 -0.45
N LEU A 473 33.74 18.00 -1.18
CA LEU A 473 33.87 16.66 -0.62
C LEU A 473 35.32 16.21 -0.83
N GLN A 474 35.99 15.78 0.25
CA GLN A 474 37.40 15.36 0.22
C GLN A 474 38.33 16.40 -0.43
N GLY A 475 38.09 17.69 -0.14
CA GLY A 475 38.87 18.82 -0.66
C GLY A 475 38.61 19.19 -2.12
N ARG A 476 37.66 18.51 -2.80
CA ARG A 476 37.27 18.84 -4.18
C ARG A 476 35.92 19.54 -4.17
N GLU A 477 35.84 20.66 -4.88
CA GLU A 477 34.58 21.32 -5.13
C GLU A 477 33.63 20.42 -5.91
N VAL A 478 32.41 20.30 -5.39
CA VAL A 478 31.36 19.45 -5.95
C VAL A 478 30.25 20.31 -6.56
N THR A 479 29.81 21.34 -5.85
CA THR A 479 28.84 22.31 -6.34
C THR A 479 28.96 23.64 -5.57
N ARG A 480 28.38 24.71 -6.10
CA ARG A 480 28.31 26.02 -5.42
C ARG A 480 26.94 26.66 -5.59
N ARG A 481 26.60 27.58 -4.68
CA ARG A 481 25.43 28.45 -4.74
C ARG A 481 25.87 29.90 -4.66
N HIS A 482 25.39 30.71 -5.59
CA HIS A 482 25.63 32.14 -5.57
C HIS A 482 24.64 32.82 -4.64
N VAL A 483 25.16 33.72 -3.81
CA VAL A 483 24.36 34.50 -2.86
C VAL A 483 24.74 35.96 -2.94
N GLU A 484 23.75 36.84 -2.80
CA GLU A 484 23.92 38.28 -2.82
C GLU A 484 23.77 38.82 -1.39
N LEU A 485 24.78 39.56 -0.95
CA LEU A 485 24.77 40.29 0.31
C LEU A 485 24.37 41.74 0.05
N LEU A 486 23.17 42.09 0.49
CA LEU A 486 22.60 43.42 0.46
C LEU A 486 23.07 44.26 1.66
N PRO A 487 23.07 45.60 1.53
CA PRO A 487 23.47 46.53 2.59
C PRO A 487 22.76 46.37 3.93
#